data_AF-A0A7S1QFR4-F1
#
_entry.id   AF-A0A7S1QFR4-F1
#
_cell.length_a   1.000
_cell.length_b   1.000
_cell.length_c   1.000
_cell.angle_alpha   90.00
_cell.angle_beta   90.00
_cell.angle_gamma   90.00
#
_symmetry.space_group_name_H-M   'P 1'
#
loop_
_entity.id
_entity.type
_entity.pdbx_description
1 polymer ?
#
loop_
_entity_poly.entity_id
_entity_poly.type
_entity_poly.pdbx_seq_one_letter_code
_entity_poly.pdbx_strand_id
1 'polypeptide(L)'
;ILVEGLRVERAGAGGAVCIKTTAARGGYVRNVTVRGVEIGSVTGDRQQVAGLMIAGRIGGWVPEKNPACSSPPRALPEISGISFQGVRQLRNTRIEGPAVRFHGLEEGQVIRGLSLQDVQLEAE
;
A
#
# COMPACT_ATOMS: atom_id res chain seq x y z
N ILE A 1 -11.77 4.86 9.36
CA ILE A 1 -10.46 4.59 10.01
C ILE A 1 -9.57 5.79 9.76
N LEU A 2 -8.99 6.36 10.81
CA LEU A 2 -8.03 7.45 10.71
C LEU A 2 -6.66 6.95 11.18
N VAL A 3 -5.63 7.23 10.39
CA VAL A 3 -4.22 6.99 10.69
C VAL A 3 -3.52 8.33 10.54
N GLU A 4 -2.89 8.85 11.59
CA GLU A 4 -2.32 10.18 11.54
C GLU A 4 -1.02 10.35 12.33
N GLY A 5 -0.21 11.33 11.92
CA GLY A 5 1.00 11.74 12.63
C GLY A 5 2.09 10.67 12.69
N LEU A 6 2.06 9.70 11.75
CA LEU A 6 3.03 8.61 11.74
C LEU A 6 4.35 9.05 11.11
N ARG A 7 5.45 8.58 11.69
CA ARG A 7 6.78 8.65 11.11
C ARG A 7 7.32 7.23 10.92
N VAL A 8 7.48 6.82 9.66
CA VAL A 8 8.00 5.50 9.29
C VAL A 8 9.44 5.66 8.82
N GLU A 9 10.43 5.32 9.64
CA GLU A 9 11.83 5.56 9.26
C GLU A 9 12.35 4.57 8.21
N ARG A 10 11.95 3.30 8.33
CA ARG A 10 12.35 2.21 7.44
C ARG A 10 11.18 1.25 7.23
N ALA A 11 10.95 0.84 5.99
CA ALA A 11 9.94 -0.16 5.64
C ALA A 11 10.46 -1.14 4.59
N GLY A 12 9.89 -2.35 4.59
CA GLY A 12 10.21 -3.42 3.64
C GLY A 12 9.07 -3.71 2.67
N ALA A 13 8.91 -4.99 2.31
CA ALA A 13 7.82 -5.47 1.46
C ALA A 13 6.44 -4.98 1.97
N GLY A 14 5.61 -4.49 1.04
CA GLY A 14 4.32 -3.84 1.31
C GLY A 14 4.38 -2.32 1.37
N GLY A 15 5.55 -1.73 1.59
CA GLY A 15 5.73 -0.28 1.64
C GLY A 15 5.54 0.34 3.03
N ALA A 16 5.69 1.66 3.11
CA ALA A 16 5.57 2.39 4.38
C ALA A 16 4.12 2.51 4.84
N VAL A 17 3.18 2.69 3.92
CA VAL A 17 1.74 2.56 4.17
C VAL A 17 1.14 1.57 3.20
N CYS A 18 0.58 0.48 3.71
CA CYS A 18 0.03 -0.61 2.90
C CYS A 18 -1.42 -0.90 3.28
N ILE A 19 -2.33 -0.78 2.30
CA ILE A 19 -3.67 -1.38 2.38
C ILE A 19 -3.59 -2.70 1.63
N LYS A 20 -3.54 -3.80 2.38
CA LYS A 20 -3.41 -5.14 1.81
C LYS A 20 -4.74 -5.89 1.91
N THR A 21 -5.21 -6.37 0.77
CA THR A 21 -6.36 -7.25 0.67
C THR A 21 -5.95 -8.56 -0.01
N THR A 22 -6.88 -9.48 -0.25
CA THR A 22 -6.60 -10.69 -1.03
C THR A 22 -7.76 -10.94 -1.97
N ALA A 23 -7.46 -11.13 -3.25
CA ALA A 23 -8.46 -11.47 -4.28
C ALA A 23 -9.21 -12.79 -4.01
N ALA A 24 -8.71 -13.60 -3.05
CA ALA A 24 -9.34 -14.83 -2.62
C ALA A 24 -10.35 -14.65 -1.47
N ARG A 25 -10.51 -13.45 -0.91
CA ARG A 25 -11.47 -13.20 0.18
C ARG A 25 -12.27 -11.94 -0.13
N GLY A 26 -13.60 -12.07 -0.10
CA GLY A 26 -14.48 -10.92 -0.22
C GLY A 26 -14.38 -10.00 0.99
N GLY A 27 -15.32 -9.06 1.10
CA GLY A 27 -15.33 -8.05 2.15
C GLY A 27 -15.00 -6.67 1.59
N TYR A 28 -14.58 -5.75 2.46
CA TYR A 28 -14.35 -4.38 2.07
C TYR A 28 -13.28 -3.70 2.93
N VAL A 29 -12.61 -2.71 2.34
CA VAL A 29 -11.84 -1.69 3.05
C VAL A 29 -12.45 -0.35 2.67
N ARG A 30 -13.01 0.39 3.64
CA ARG A 30 -13.70 1.64 3.35
C ARG A 30 -13.41 2.76 4.34
N ASN A 31 -13.49 3.99 3.86
CA ASN A 31 -13.42 5.22 4.67
C ASN A 31 -12.13 5.26 5.49
N VAL A 32 -10.99 5.12 4.80
CA VAL A 32 -9.65 5.18 5.41
C VAL A 32 -9.02 6.52 5.08
N THR A 33 -8.61 7.27 6.10
CA THR A 33 -7.84 8.51 5.94
C THR A 33 -6.47 8.33 6.58
N VAL A 34 -5.43 8.60 5.81
CA VAL A 34 -4.03 8.61 6.22
C VAL A 34 -3.54 10.06 6.14
N ARG A 35 -3.15 10.67 7.25
CA ARG A 35 -2.87 12.11 7.30
C ARG A 35 -1.57 12.45 8.03
N GLY A 36 -0.79 13.36 7.47
CA GLY A 36 0.42 13.88 8.13
C GLY A 36 1.44 12.79 8.40
N VAL A 37 1.72 11.96 7.39
CA VAL A 37 2.66 10.83 7.51
C VAL A 37 3.99 11.20 6.89
N GLU A 38 5.08 10.92 7.61
CA GLU A 38 6.44 11.02 7.10
C GLU A 38 7.00 9.63 6.78
N ILE A 39 7.52 9.45 5.57
CA ILE A 39 8.03 8.18 5.04
C ILE A 39 9.53 8.28 4.80
N GLY A 40 10.30 7.41 5.44
CA GLY A 40 11.74 7.24 5.24
C GLY A 40 12.05 6.18 4.20
N SER A 41 13.12 5.42 4.42
CA SER A 41 13.62 4.50 3.40
C SER A 41 12.69 3.29 3.24
N VAL A 42 12.29 3.00 2.01
CA VAL A 42 11.52 1.80 1.66
C VAL A 42 12.37 0.93 0.75
N THR A 43 12.78 -0.24 1.25
CA THR A 43 13.73 -1.12 0.55
C THR A 43 13.16 -2.52 0.32
N GLY A 44 13.61 -3.18 -0.74
CA GLY A 44 13.20 -4.54 -1.10
C GLY A 44 13.05 -4.74 -2.61
N ASP A 45 12.41 -5.85 -2.98
CA ASP A 45 12.05 -6.10 -4.38
C ASP A 45 11.16 -4.97 -4.89
N ARG A 46 11.60 -4.30 -5.97
CA ARG A 46 10.89 -3.18 -6.62
C ARG A 46 9.45 -3.53 -6.99
N GLN A 47 9.14 -4.80 -7.19
CA GLN A 47 7.80 -5.27 -7.48
C GLN A 47 6.89 -5.41 -6.24
N GLN A 48 7.46 -5.34 -5.04
CA GLN A 48 6.79 -5.58 -3.77
C GLN A 48 6.86 -4.41 -2.80
N VAL A 49 7.45 -3.28 -3.20
CA VAL A 49 7.59 -2.09 -2.37
C VAL A 49 7.05 -0.84 -3.06
N ALA A 50 6.54 0.09 -2.26
CA ALA A 50 6.14 1.43 -2.68
C ALA A 50 6.10 2.35 -1.44
N GLY A 51 6.10 3.67 -1.62
CA GLY A 51 5.85 4.59 -0.51
C GLY A 51 4.44 4.36 0.07
N LEU A 52 3.44 4.51 -0.78
CA LEU A 52 2.04 4.19 -0.52
C LEU A 52 1.60 3.01 -1.40
N MET A 53 0.94 2.02 -0.80
CA MET A 53 0.56 0.81 -1.52
C MET A 53 -0.87 0.38 -1.23
N ILE A 54 -1.61 0.05 -2.29
CA ILE A 54 -2.82 -0.77 -2.21
C ILE A 54 -2.52 -2.09 -2.91
N ALA A 55 -2.44 -3.15 -2.12
CA ALA A 55 -1.95 -4.46 -2.49
C ALA A 55 -3.06 -5.51 -2.53
N GLY A 56 -3.06 -6.32 -3.59
CA GLY A 56 -3.75 -7.61 -3.64
C GLY A 56 -2.84 -8.70 -3.08
N ARG A 57 -2.39 -9.63 -3.93
CA ARG A 57 -1.55 -10.78 -3.52
C ARG A 57 -0.08 -10.44 -3.28
N ILE A 58 0.20 -9.59 -2.31
CA ILE A 58 1.57 -9.39 -1.85
C ILE A 58 1.84 -10.35 -0.71
N GLY A 59 2.63 -11.39 -0.95
CA GLY A 59 2.89 -12.42 0.05
C GLY A 59 4.09 -13.24 -0.30
N GLY A 60 5.27 -12.66 -0.06
CA GLY A 60 6.55 -13.35 -0.08
C GLY A 60 7.18 -13.37 1.31
N TRP A 61 6.46 -13.87 2.33
CA TRP A 61 7.08 -14.13 3.64
C TRP A 61 7.19 -15.63 3.92
N VAL A 62 8.26 -15.96 4.65
CA VAL A 62 8.92 -17.27 4.83
C VAL A 62 8.63 -17.75 6.27
N PRO A 63 8.58 -19.05 6.62
CA PRO A 63 8.99 -20.22 5.84
C PRO A 63 8.05 -20.58 4.70
N GLU A 64 6.75 -20.34 4.82
CA GLU A 64 5.77 -20.79 3.84
C GLU A 64 4.93 -19.65 3.30
N LYS A 65 4.81 -19.60 1.97
CA LYS A 65 3.97 -18.62 1.28
C LYS A 65 2.55 -18.72 1.84
N ASN A 66 1.98 -17.58 2.24
CA ASN A 66 0.58 -17.51 2.63
C ASN A 66 -0.30 -18.07 1.48
N PRO A 67 -1.02 -19.18 1.67
CA PRO A 67 -1.80 -19.83 0.60
C PRO A 67 -2.86 -18.91 -0.03
N ALA A 68 -3.30 -17.87 0.69
CA ALA A 68 -4.22 -16.87 0.15
C ALA A 68 -3.59 -16.00 -0.96
N CYS A 69 -2.26 -15.97 -1.07
CA CYS A 69 -1.54 -15.25 -2.12
C CYS A 69 -1.41 -16.07 -3.42
N SER A 70 -1.58 -17.40 -3.35
CA SER A 70 -1.61 -18.29 -4.53
C SER A 70 -3.02 -18.75 -4.91
N SER A 71 -4.01 -18.55 -4.05
CA SER A 71 -5.41 -18.92 -4.30
C SER A 71 -6.00 -18.09 -5.45
N PRO A 72 -6.71 -18.68 -6.44
CA PRO A 72 -7.32 -17.97 -7.56
C PRO A 72 -8.29 -16.88 -7.07
N PRO A 73 -8.48 -15.77 -7.83
CA PRO A 73 -9.43 -14.74 -7.44
C PRO A 73 -10.83 -15.37 -7.40
N ARG A 74 -11.54 -15.22 -6.29
CA ARG A 74 -12.91 -15.75 -6.15
C ARG A 74 -13.90 -14.72 -5.63
N ALA A 75 -13.41 -13.72 -4.92
CA ALA A 75 -14.21 -12.65 -4.37
C ALA A 75 -13.27 -11.47 -4.14
N LEU A 76 -13.32 -10.48 -5.04
CA LEU A 76 -12.51 -9.27 -4.94
C LEU A 76 -13.14 -8.36 -3.87
N PRO A 77 -12.40 -7.97 -2.82
CA PRO A 77 -12.94 -7.06 -1.83
C PRO A 77 -13.09 -5.65 -2.41
N GLU A 78 -14.14 -4.93 -2.00
CA GLU A 78 -14.33 -3.54 -2.40
C GLU A 78 -13.35 -2.64 -1.65
N ILE A 79 -12.70 -1.70 -2.34
CA ILE A 79 -11.90 -0.65 -1.71
C ILE A 79 -12.54 0.69 -2.04
N SER A 80 -12.99 1.45 -1.02
CA SER A 80 -13.68 2.72 -1.25
C SER A 80 -13.38 3.82 -0.22
N GLY A 81 -13.38 5.08 -0.65
CA GLY A 81 -13.20 6.23 0.27
C GLY A 81 -11.84 6.23 0.96
N ILE A 82 -10.77 6.13 0.17
CA ILE A 82 -9.39 6.13 0.67
C ILE A 82 -8.78 7.51 0.44
N SER A 83 -8.25 8.15 1.48
CA SER A 83 -7.62 9.48 1.38
C SER A 83 -6.24 9.47 1.99
N PHE A 84 -5.25 9.98 1.27
CA PHE A 84 -3.91 10.28 1.76
C PHE A 84 -3.70 11.80 1.73
N GLN A 85 -3.32 12.38 2.86
CA GLN A 85 -3.25 13.84 3.05
C GLN A 85 -1.93 14.23 3.72
N GLY A 86 -1.15 15.12 3.11
CA GLY A 86 0.09 15.61 3.71
C GLY A 86 1.11 14.51 3.97
N VAL A 87 1.29 13.60 3.01
CA VAL A 87 2.30 12.54 3.10
C VAL A 87 3.61 13.08 2.52
N ARG A 88 4.71 12.97 3.27
CA ARG A 88 6.01 13.52 2.86
C ARG A 88 7.13 12.50 3.05
N GLN A 89 8.16 12.61 2.22
CA GLN A 89 9.39 11.84 2.39
C GLN A 89 10.34 12.51 3.38
N LEU A 90 11.02 11.70 4.19
CA LEU A 90 12.12 12.16 5.03
C LEU A 90 13.33 12.52 4.16
N ARG A 91 14.00 13.62 4.51
CA ARG A 91 15.22 14.05 3.81
C ARG A 91 16.27 12.94 3.82
N ASN A 92 17.00 12.80 2.72
CA ASN A 92 18.08 11.83 2.55
C ASN A 92 17.65 10.36 2.71
N THR A 93 16.41 10.05 2.39
CA THR A 93 15.89 8.67 2.33
C THR A 93 15.49 8.30 0.92
N ARG A 94 15.34 7.00 0.64
CA ARG A 94 15.09 6.46 -0.69
C ARG A 94 13.93 5.49 -0.68
N ILE A 95 13.09 5.56 -1.71
CA ILE A 95 12.05 4.56 -2.00
C ILE A 95 12.53 3.77 -3.22
N GLU A 96 12.85 2.47 -3.05
CA GLU A 96 13.39 1.62 -4.12
C GLU A 96 12.35 1.19 -5.16
N GLY A 97 11.06 1.41 -4.87
CA GLY A 97 9.93 1.22 -5.79
C GLY A 97 9.18 2.52 -6.04
N PRO A 98 8.00 2.47 -6.67
CA PRO A 98 7.23 3.68 -6.97
C PRO A 98 6.76 4.41 -5.70
N ALA A 99 6.55 5.72 -5.81
CA ALA A 99 6.00 6.53 -4.74
C ALA A 99 4.60 6.03 -4.31
N VAL A 100 3.77 5.64 -5.28
CA VAL A 100 2.44 5.11 -5.07
C VAL A 100 2.21 3.91 -5.99
N ARG A 101 1.68 2.80 -5.45
CA ARG A 101 1.33 1.61 -6.24
C ARG A 101 -0.05 1.06 -5.90
N PHE A 102 -0.85 0.82 -6.95
CA PHE A 102 -2.16 0.18 -6.86
C PHE A 102 -2.13 -1.21 -7.51
N HIS A 103 -1.40 -2.13 -6.89
CA HIS A 103 -1.24 -3.50 -7.41
C HIS A 103 -2.58 -4.24 -7.52
N GLY A 104 -3.54 -3.95 -6.63
CA GLY A 104 -4.88 -4.57 -6.69
C GLY A 104 -5.61 -4.32 -8.02
N LEU A 105 -5.33 -3.21 -8.73
CA LEU A 105 -5.95 -2.93 -10.03
C LEU A 105 -5.53 -3.94 -11.11
N GLU A 106 -4.29 -4.43 -11.05
CA GLU A 106 -3.76 -5.46 -11.96
C GLU A 106 -4.54 -6.79 -11.83
N GLU A 107 -5.16 -7.02 -10.67
CA GLU A 107 -5.99 -8.19 -10.36
C GLU A 107 -7.50 -7.96 -10.60
N GLY A 108 -7.88 -6.82 -11.19
CA GLY A 108 -9.27 -6.44 -11.46
C GLY A 108 -10.01 -5.87 -10.24
N GLN A 109 -9.31 -5.57 -9.14
CA GLN A 109 -9.94 -4.98 -7.97
C GLN A 109 -10.44 -3.57 -8.26
N VAL A 110 -11.64 -3.25 -7.77
CA VAL A 110 -12.24 -1.92 -7.97
C VAL A 110 -11.91 -1.03 -6.78
N ILE A 111 -11.26 0.11 -7.04
CA ILE A 111 -10.96 1.15 -6.06
C ILE A 111 -11.81 2.39 -6.38
N ARG A 112 -12.63 2.86 -5.44
CA ARG A 112 -13.53 4.02 -5.62
C ARG A 112 -13.22 5.13 -4.62
N GLY A 113 -13.37 6.39 -5.02
CA GLY A 113 -13.21 7.53 -4.11
C GLY A 113 -11.81 7.57 -3.47
N LEU A 114 -10.77 7.41 -4.29
CA LEU A 114 -9.38 7.61 -3.90
C LEU A 114 -9.02 9.09 -3.99
N SER A 115 -8.39 9.64 -2.96
CA SER A 115 -7.90 11.02 -2.92
C SER A 115 -6.45 11.05 -2.46
N LEU A 116 -5.62 11.79 -3.20
CA LEU A 116 -4.24 12.10 -2.85
C LEU A 116 -4.12 13.62 -2.77
N GLN A 117 -3.84 14.15 -1.59
CA GLN A 117 -3.70 15.58 -1.34
C GLN A 117 -2.37 15.83 -0.64
N ASP A 118 -1.59 16.78 -1.16
CA ASP A 118 -0.30 17.17 -0.59
C ASP A 118 0.65 15.98 -0.34
N VAL A 119 0.69 15.03 -1.29
CA VAL A 119 1.60 13.87 -1.27
C VAL A 119 2.88 14.23 -2.01
N GLN A 120 4.01 14.22 -1.29
CA GLN A 120 5.34 14.60 -1.78
C GLN A 120 6.33 13.47 -1.49
N LEU A 121 6.46 12.56 -2.46
CA LEU A 121 7.34 11.39 -2.40
C LEU A 121 8.21 11.36 -3.65
N GLU A 122 9.49 11.09 -3.46
CA GLU A 122 10.50 10.96 -4.50
C GLU A 122 10.93 9.50 -4.58
N ALA A 123 10.49 8.84 -5.65
CA ALA A 123 10.87 7.48 -5.98
C ALA A 123 11.92 7.46 -7.10
N GLU A 124 12.82 6.48 -7.04
CA GLU A 124 13.86 6.26 -8.05
C GLU A 124 13.42 5.36 -9.22
#